data_AF-A0A7W1VYY9-F1
#
_entry.id   AF-A0A7W1VYY9-F1
#
_cell.length_a   1.000
_cell.length_b   1.000
_cell.length_c   1.000
_cell.angle_alpha   90.00
_cell.angle_beta   90.00
_cell.angle_gamma   90.00
#
_symmetry.space_group_name_H-M   'P 1'
#
loop_
_entity.id
_entity.type
_entity.pdbx_description
1 polymer ?
#
loop_
_entity_poly.entity_id
_entity_poly.type
_entity_poly.pdbx_seq_one_letter_code
_entity_poly.pdbx_strand_id
1 'polypeptide(L)'
;MRGIFIVLLLHFSSTITAQRQFYISSSGNDSSEGTMLHPFRTIGKLNGLQFQPGDRILFKGGATYKGELILNENDSSDPHNPITIGSYGQSNASILAGKGNAILISNLNGIVIKNLNVSSDDPLNNGYGVKVSNALPGNKMLENVRIHHVTASNFKWAGIFVGGIPTDLPKVQAIAGARYGFKDILIDSCEAHNNMYYGIYISGSWTPDTRDYANERVVLRDCITYDNTGDSTYTTNHSGSGIL
;
A
#
# COMPACT_ATOMS: atom_id res chain seq x y z
N MET A 1 -33.60 19.27 -53.23
CA MET A 1 -32.41 18.61 -52.67
C MET A 1 -32.72 18.23 -51.22
N ARG A 2 -33.00 16.95 -50.94
CA ARG A 2 -33.26 16.46 -49.57
C ARG A 2 -31.96 15.85 -49.06
N GLY A 3 -31.33 16.50 -48.07
CA GLY A 3 -30.08 16.05 -47.47
C GLY A 3 -30.31 14.82 -46.59
N ILE A 4 -29.52 13.77 -46.81
CA ILE A 4 -29.47 12.58 -45.98
C ILE A 4 -28.51 12.87 -44.83
N PHE A 5 -29.01 12.88 -43.59
CA PHE A 5 -28.19 12.91 -42.39
C PHE A 5 -27.70 11.48 -42.08
N ILE A 6 -26.40 11.25 -42.19
CA ILE A 6 -25.76 10.01 -41.73
C ILE A 6 -25.39 10.21 -40.26
N VAL A 7 -26.08 9.50 -39.37
CA VAL A 7 -25.70 9.41 -37.95
C VAL A 7 -24.63 8.33 -37.83
N LEU A 8 -23.39 8.74 -37.55
CA LEU A 8 -22.28 7.84 -37.29
C LEU A 8 -22.39 7.31 -35.85
N LEU A 9 -22.87 6.09 -35.67
CA LEU A 9 -22.91 5.39 -34.38
C LEU A 9 -21.50 4.89 -34.02
N LEU A 10 -20.76 5.70 -33.27
CA LEU A 10 -19.50 5.30 -32.63
C LEU A 10 -19.81 4.23 -31.57
N HIS A 11 -19.51 2.97 -31.89
CA HIS A 11 -19.57 1.88 -30.94
C HIS A 11 -18.38 1.98 -30.00
N PHE A 12 -18.60 2.50 -28.79
CA PHE A 12 -17.65 2.34 -27.69
C PHE A 12 -17.67 0.87 -27.26
N SER A 13 -16.75 0.08 -27.80
CA SER A 13 -16.49 -1.27 -27.30
C SER A 13 -15.85 -1.15 -25.92
N SER A 14 -16.65 -1.20 -24.86
CA SER A 14 -16.16 -1.37 -23.50
C SER A 14 -15.54 -2.75 -23.38
N THR A 15 -14.22 -2.85 -23.44
CA THR A 15 -13.52 -4.08 -23.09
C THR A 15 -13.71 -4.28 -21.58
N ILE A 16 -14.62 -5.19 -21.21
CA ILE A 16 -14.70 -5.70 -19.84
C ILE A 16 -13.47 -6.57 -19.65
N THR A 17 -12.39 -5.98 -19.14
CA THR A 17 -11.25 -6.77 -18.68
C THR A 17 -11.74 -7.58 -17.48
N ALA A 18 -11.77 -8.91 -17.61
CA ALA A 18 -12.14 -9.78 -16.52
C ALA A 18 -11.18 -9.54 -15.34
N GLN A 19 -11.74 -9.36 -14.14
CA GLN A 19 -10.99 -9.18 -12.90
C GLN A 19 -10.01 -10.36 -12.73
N ARG A 20 -8.70 -10.09 -12.73
CA ARG A 20 -7.70 -11.16 -12.63
C ARG A 20 -7.40 -11.46 -11.17
N GLN A 21 -7.06 -12.72 -10.92
CA GLN A 21 -6.65 -13.19 -9.60
C GLN A 21 -5.31 -13.87 -9.74
N PHE A 22 -4.31 -13.35 -9.04
CA PHE A 22 -2.94 -13.83 -9.03
C PHE A 22 -2.70 -14.55 -7.71
N TYR A 23 -2.54 -15.86 -7.78
CA TYR A 23 -2.29 -16.71 -6.63
C TYR A 23 -0.80 -16.98 -6.50
N ILE A 24 -0.31 -16.91 -5.27
CA ILE A 24 1.09 -17.21 -4.94
C ILE A 24 1.15 -18.24 -3.80
N SER A 25 1.95 -19.29 -3.98
CA SER A 25 2.14 -20.40 -3.04
C SER A 25 3.63 -20.70 -2.91
N SER A 26 4.10 -21.06 -1.71
CA SER A 26 5.49 -21.52 -1.52
C SER A 26 5.85 -22.74 -2.37
N SER A 27 4.84 -23.55 -2.74
CA SER A 27 4.95 -24.69 -3.65
C SER A 27 4.68 -24.37 -5.13
N GLY A 28 4.50 -23.09 -5.47
CA GLY A 28 4.17 -22.65 -6.82
C GLY A 28 5.36 -22.66 -7.79
N ASN A 29 5.15 -22.14 -8.99
CA ASN A 29 6.19 -21.99 -10.01
C ASN A 29 6.02 -20.65 -10.75
N ASP A 30 7.10 -19.87 -10.89
CA ASP A 30 7.06 -18.55 -11.52
C ASP A 30 6.89 -18.60 -13.06
N SER A 31 7.02 -19.80 -13.65
CA SER A 31 6.66 -20.08 -15.03
C SER A 31 5.18 -20.47 -15.22
N SER A 32 4.41 -20.61 -14.14
CA SER A 32 2.97 -20.89 -14.21
C SER A 32 2.15 -19.65 -14.58
N GLU A 33 0.84 -19.81 -14.73
CA GLU A 33 -0.08 -18.73 -15.12
C GLU A 33 -0.55 -17.85 -13.94
N GLY A 34 -0.26 -18.24 -12.69
CA GLY A 34 -0.68 -17.51 -11.50
C GLY A 34 -2.14 -17.79 -11.10
N THR A 35 -2.74 -18.86 -11.60
CA THR A 35 -4.09 -19.30 -11.20
C THR A 35 -4.04 -20.05 -9.85
N MET A 36 -5.19 -20.28 -9.23
CA MET A 36 -5.23 -21.03 -7.96
C MET A 36 -4.66 -22.46 -8.07
N LEU A 37 -4.84 -23.11 -9.24
CA LEU A 37 -4.30 -24.45 -9.52
C LEU A 37 -2.82 -24.42 -9.92
N HIS A 38 -2.38 -23.34 -10.55
CA HIS A 38 -1.00 -23.14 -11.01
C HIS A 38 -0.46 -21.80 -10.50
N PRO A 39 -0.24 -21.66 -9.17
CA PRO A 39 0.13 -20.40 -8.57
C PRO A 39 1.59 -20.05 -8.88
N PHE A 40 1.90 -18.75 -8.86
CA PHE A 40 3.27 -18.27 -8.82
C PHE A 40 3.96 -18.69 -7.52
N ARG A 41 5.28 -18.56 -7.47
CA ARG A 41 6.08 -18.90 -6.28
C ARG A 41 6.58 -17.67 -5.53
N THR A 42 7.02 -16.64 -6.24
CA THR A 42 7.78 -15.53 -5.65
C THR A 42 7.11 -14.18 -5.84
N ILE A 43 7.37 -13.26 -4.90
CA ILE A 43 6.98 -11.85 -5.03
C ILE A 43 7.64 -11.20 -6.25
N GLY A 44 8.88 -11.61 -6.57
CA GLY A 44 9.59 -11.13 -7.76
C GLY A 44 8.82 -11.38 -9.05
N LYS A 45 8.08 -12.49 -9.16
CA LYS A 45 7.19 -12.74 -10.30
C LYS A 45 6.03 -11.74 -10.38
N LEU A 46 5.44 -11.39 -9.23
CA LEU A 46 4.36 -10.40 -9.15
C LEU A 46 4.83 -9.00 -9.54
N ASN A 47 6.02 -8.59 -9.10
CA ASN A 47 6.61 -7.28 -9.43
C ASN A 47 6.93 -7.11 -10.93
N GLY A 48 6.90 -8.19 -11.72
CA GLY A 48 7.04 -8.14 -13.19
C GLY A 48 5.71 -8.05 -13.93
N LEU A 49 4.58 -7.99 -13.23
CA LEU A 49 3.24 -7.86 -13.83
C LEU A 49 2.78 -6.40 -13.78
N GLN A 50 1.81 -6.08 -14.65
CA GLN A 50 1.06 -4.83 -14.57
C GLN A 50 -0.35 -5.14 -14.07
N PHE A 51 -0.73 -4.54 -12.96
CA PHE A 51 -2.03 -4.70 -12.34
C PHE A 51 -3.03 -3.69 -12.90
N GLN A 52 -4.29 -4.08 -12.88
CA GLN A 52 -5.44 -3.31 -13.37
C GLN A 52 -6.47 -3.17 -12.25
N PRO A 53 -7.37 -2.15 -12.33
CA PRO A 53 -8.45 -2.00 -11.38
C PRO A 53 -9.23 -3.29 -11.15
N GLY A 54 -9.44 -3.62 -9.87
CA GLY A 54 -10.10 -4.83 -9.42
C GLY A 54 -9.20 -6.05 -9.28
N ASP A 55 -7.98 -6.07 -9.81
CA ASP A 55 -7.12 -7.24 -9.70
C ASP A 55 -6.88 -7.66 -8.24
N ARG A 56 -6.68 -8.97 -8.03
CA ARG A 56 -6.43 -9.53 -6.70
C ARG A 56 -5.09 -10.25 -6.65
N ILE A 57 -4.27 -9.94 -5.66
CA ILE A 57 -3.00 -10.60 -5.36
C ILE A 57 -3.20 -11.39 -4.06
N LEU A 58 -3.20 -12.72 -4.16
CA LEU A 58 -3.64 -13.63 -3.11
C LEU A 58 -2.51 -14.58 -2.69
N PHE A 59 -1.99 -14.36 -1.49
CA PHE A 59 -0.95 -15.18 -0.87
C PHE A 59 -1.52 -16.37 -0.11
N LYS A 60 -0.94 -17.56 -0.28
CA LYS A 60 -1.39 -18.75 0.44
C LYS A 60 -1.10 -18.57 1.94
N GLY A 61 -2.15 -18.66 2.74
CA GLY A 61 -2.10 -18.59 4.18
C GLY A 61 -1.16 -19.59 4.82
N GLY A 62 -0.51 -19.19 5.91
CA GLY A 62 0.42 -20.04 6.66
C GLY A 62 1.80 -20.21 6.04
N ALA A 63 2.07 -19.60 4.89
CA ALA A 63 3.39 -19.55 4.27
C ALA A 63 4.08 -18.19 4.52
N THR A 64 5.41 -18.18 4.41
CA THR A 64 6.23 -16.96 4.42
C THR A 64 6.83 -16.71 3.06
N TYR A 65 6.71 -15.48 2.57
CA TYR A 65 7.20 -15.01 1.28
C TYR A 65 8.24 -13.93 1.49
N LYS A 66 9.44 -14.14 0.97
CA LYS A 66 10.54 -13.18 1.10
C LYS A 66 10.51 -12.15 -0.02
N GLY A 67 10.78 -10.89 0.33
CA GLY A 67 10.89 -9.78 -0.60
C GLY A 67 9.89 -8.66 -0.32
N GLU A 68 9.84 -7.73 -1.27
CA GLU A 68 9.02 -6.53 -1.24
C GLU A 68 8.04 -6.56 -2.41
N LEU A 69 6.74 -6.44 -2.14
CA LEU A 69 5.71 -6.30 -3.18
C LEU A 69 5.61 -4.82 -3.56
N ILE A 70 5.75 -4.50 -4.84
CA ILE A 70 5.78 -3.13 -5.34
C ILE A 70 4.65 -2.92 -6.34
N LEU A 71 3.78 -1.94 -6.07
CA LEU A 71 2.84 -1.40 -7.05
C LEU A 71 3.10 0.11 -7.20
N ASN A 72 3.10 0.61 -8.43
CA ASN A 72 3.46 2.00 -8.74
C ASN A 72 2.72 2.53 -9.97
N GLU A 73 3.11 3.69 -10.49
CA GLU A 73 2.46 4.35 -11.64
C GLU A 73 2.46 3.54 -12.95
N ASN A 74 3.18 2.42 -13.04
CA ASN A 74 3.05 1.47 -14.16
C ASN A 74 1.79 0.61 -14.08
N ASP A 75 1.15 0.55 -12.91
CA ASP A 75 -0.14 -0.09 -12.68
C ASP A 75 -1.29 0.90 -12.91
N SER A 76 -2.46 0.37 -13.25
CA SER A 76 -3.68 1.17 -13.38
C SER A 76 -4.52 1.09 -12.11
N SER A 77 -5.05 2.22 -11.65
CA SER A 77 -5.86 2.32 -10.43
C SER A 77 -7.17 3.06 -10.64
N ASP A 78 -8.22 2.62 -9.94
CA ASP A 78 -9.54 3.23 -9.89
C ASP A 78 -10.05 3.16 -8.44
N PRO A 79 -10.42 4.29 -7.80
CA PRO A 79 -10.90 4.27 -6.43
C PRO A 79 -12.22 3.50 -6.25
N HIS A 80 -12.99 3.28 -7.31
CA HIS A 80 -14.25 2.54 -7.27
C HIS A 80 -14.09 1.04 -7.58
N ASN A 81 -12.91 0.61 -8.06
CA ASN A 81 -12.61 -0.79 -8.35
C ASN A 81 -11.21 -1.14 -7.86
N PRO A 82 -11.05 -1.38 -6.54
CA PRO A 82 -9.73 -1.39 -5.93
C PRO A 82 -8.92 -2.64 -6.26
N ILE A 83 -7.60 -2.49 -6.35
CA ILE A 83 -6.65 -3.61 -6.33
C ILE A 83 -6.61 -4.16 -4.90
N THR A 84 -6.78 -5.47 -4.75
CA THR A 84 -6.78 -6.15 -3.45
C THR A 84 -5.53 -7.01 -3.26
N ILE A 85 -4.80 -6.78 -2.18
CA ILE A 85 -3.66 -7.58 -1.74
C ILE A 85 -4.07 -8.29 -0.46
N GLY A 86 -3.94 -9.61 -0.39
CA GLY A 86 -4.24 -10.32 0.85
C GLY A 86 -3.97 -11.81 0.81
N SER A 87 -4.53 -12.52 1.77
CA SER A 87 -4.36 -13.98 1.87
C SER A 87 -5.55 -14.78 1.36
N TYR A 88 -5.30 -16.04 1.00
CA TYR A 88 -6.31 -17.08 0.79
C TYR A 88 -5.99 -18.33 1.62
N GLY A 89 -7.02 -19.14 1.92
CA GLY A 89 -6.90 -20.27 2.85
C GLY A 89 -7.31 -19.89 4.26
N GLN A 90 -6.85 -20.66 5.26
CA GLN A 90 -7.34 -20.57 6.65
C GLN A 90 -6.51 -19.65 7.56
N SER A 91 -5.37 -19.16 7.10
CA SER A 91 -4.45 -18.34 7.91
C SER A 91 -3.95 -17.15 7.12
N ASN A 92 -3.38 -16.16 7.82
CA ASN A 92 -2.66 -15.07 7.16
C ASN A 92 -1.34 -15.60 6.56
N ALA A 93 -1.00 -15.13 5.36
CA ALA A 93 0.34 -15.25 4.82
C ALA A 93 1.25 -14.22 5.47
N SER A 94 2.55 -14.54 5.54
CA SER A 94 3.58 -13.64 6.07
C SER A 94 4.49 -13.13 4.94
N ILE A 95 4.75 -11.83 4.90
CA ILE A 95 5.76 -11.24 4.02
C ILE A 95 6.96 -10.82 4.86
N LEU A 96 8.15 -11.28 4.48
CA LEU A 96 9.43 -11.00 5.14
C LEU A 96 10.27 -10.07 4.26
N ALA A 97 10.36 -8.80 4.67
CA ALA A 97 10.86 -7.69 3.85
C ALA A 97 12.38 -7.64 3.66
N GLY A 98 13.16 -8.27 4.54
CA GLY A 98 14.60 -8.01 4.65
C GLY A 98 14.85 -6.53 4.97
N LYS A 99 15.71 -5.84 4.20
CA LYS A 99 16.12 -4.45 4.50
C LYS A 99 15.12 -3.35 4.12
N GLY A 100 14.15 -3.68 3.26
CA GLY A 100 13.24 -2.71 2.64
C GLY A 100 11.84 -2.70 3.25
N ASN A 101 10.85 -2.37 2.43
CA ASN A 101 9.45 -2.49 2.81
C ASN A 101 8.95 -3.93 2.58
N ALA A 102 7.85 -4.33 3.22
CA ALA A 102 7.14 -5.56 2.82
C ALA A 102 6.18 -5.28 1.66
N ILE A 103 5.42 -4.18 1.74
CA ILE A 103 4.51 -3.72 0.67
C ILE A 103 4.72 -2.23 0.43
N LEU A 104 5.06 -1.87 -0.81
CA LEU A 104 5.23 -0.50 -1.28
C LEU A 104 4.22 -0.18 -2.38
N ILE A 105 3.33 0.77 -2.10
CA ILE A 105 2.35 1.29 -3.05
C ILE A 105 2.63 2.78 -3.27
N SER A 106 2.92 3.17 -4.51
CA SER A 106 3.24 4.54 -4.87
C SER A 106 2.24 5.11 -5.86
N ASN A 107 1.63 6.24 -5.53
CA ASN A 107 0.81 7.05 -6.44
C ASN A 107 -0.42 6.33 -7.04
N LEU A 108 -0.98 5.35 -6.32
CA LEU A 108 -2.20 4.63 -6.72
C LEU A 108 -3.36 4.91 -5.77
N ASN A 109 -4.56 5.03 -6.33
CA ASN A 109 -5.82 5.06 -5.56
C ASN A 109 -6.45 3.66 -5.53
N GLY A 110 -7.55 3.48 -4.80
CA GLY A 110 -8.30 2.22 -4.80
C GLY A 110 -7.44 1.03 -4.38
N ILE A 111 -6.90 1.07 -3.16
CA ILE A 111 -6.03 0.02 -2.64
C ILE A 111 -6.67 -0.63 -1.43
N VAL A 112 -6.72 -1.96 -1.43
CA VAL A 112 -7.15 -2.77 -0.29
C VAL A 112 -6.02 -3.73 0.09
N ILE A 113 -5.54 -3.66 1.33
CA ILE A 113 -4.54 -4.60 1.87
C ILE A 113 -5.17 -5.30 3.08
N LYS A 114 -5.17 -6.63 3.09
CA LYS A 114 -5.87 -7.37 4.15
C LYS A 114 -5.33 -8.73 4.52
N ASN A 115 -5.56 -9.13 5.77
CA ASN A 115 -5.31 -10.48 6.27
C ASN A 115 -3.85 -10.92 6.02
N LEU A 116 -2.89 -10.09 6.41
CA LEU A 116 -1.47 -10.32 6.17
C LEU A 116 -0.64 -10.03 7.42
N ASN A 117 0.44 -10.78 7.57
CA ASN A 117 1.49 -10.44 8.51
C ASN A 117 2.66 -9.89 7.69
N VAL A 118 3.21 -8.75 8.10
CA VAL A 118 4.41 -8.16 7.48
C VAL A 118 5.46 -7.99 8.55
N SER A 119 6.69 -8.42 8.27
CA SER A 119 7.78 -8.32 9.23
C SER A 119 9.14 -8.19 8.55
N SER A 120 10.15 -7.81 9.33
CA SER A 120 11.54 -7.99 8.97
C SER A 120 12.29 -8.79 10.05
N ASP A 121 13.29 -9.56 9.62
CA ASP A 121 14.29 -10.23 10.44
C ASP A 121 15.70 -9.64 10.22
N ASP A 122 15.84 -8.59 9.41
CA ASP A 122 17.12 -7.95 9.11
C ASP A 122 17.35 -6.79 10.10
N PRO A 123 18.42 -6.83 10.93
CA PRO A 123 18.71 -5.76 11.89
C PRO A 123 19.07 -4.42 11.22
N LEU A 124 19.35 -4.43 9.91
CA LEU A 124 19.59 -3.24 9.10
C LEU A 124 18.34 -2.81 8.32
N ASN A 125 17.14 -3.28 8.69
CA ASN A 125 15.91 -2.80 8.08
C ASN A 125 15.83 -1.27 8.12
N ASN A 126 15.47 -0.68 6.98
CA ASN A 126 15.31 0.75 6.80
C ASN A 126 14.02 1.05 6.02
N GLY A 127 12.98 0.25 6.24
CA GLY A 127 11.72 0.31 5.51
C GLY A 127 10.48 0.39 6.41
N TYR A 128 9.35 0.11 5.80
CA TYR A 128 8.00 0.11 6.38
C TYR A 128 7.33 -1.25 6.18
N GLY A 129 6.42 -1.65 7.07
CA GLY A 129 5.64 -2.86 6.82
C GLY A 129 4.74 -2.68 5.61
N VAL A 130 3.84 -1.72 5.69
CA VAL A 130 3.02 -1.26 4.57
C VAL A 130 3.29 0.22 4.35
N LYS A 131 3.69 0.61 3.15
CA LYS A 131 3.82 2.01 2.75
C LYS A 131 2.92 2.31 1.57
N VAL A 132 1.89 3.12 1.81
CA VAL A 132 1.02 3.67 0.75
C VAL A 132 1.26 5.18 0.68
N SER A 133 1.98 5.62 -0.36
CA SER A 133 2.41 7.02 -0.49
C SER A 133 1.92 7.68 -1.76
N ASN A 134 1.59 8.97 -1.67
CA ASN A 134 1.26 9.82 -2.81
C ASN A 134 2.19 11.03 -2.85
N ALA A 135 2.85 11.23 -3.99
CA ALA A 135 3.72 12.36 -4.26
C ALA A 135 3.38 13.05 -5.59
N LEU A 136 2.19 12.81 -6.14
CA LEU A 136 1.77 13.37 -7.43
C LEU A 136 1.67 14.90 -7.35
N PRO A 137 2.26 15.64 -8.31
CA PRO A 137 2.24 17.10 -8.30
C PRO A 137 0.81 17.66 -8.43
N GLY A 138 0.66 18.95 -8.10
CA GLY A 138 -0.61 19.65 -8.26
C GLY A 138 -1.63 19.41 -7.13
N ASN A 139 -1.16 19.05 -5.93
CA ASN A 139 -2.00 18.85 -4.74
C ASN A 139 -3.12 17.83 -4.95
N LYS A 140 -2.87 16.84 -5.82
CA LYS A 140 -3.83 15.79 -6.12
C LYS A 140 -3.91 14.82 -4.94
N MET A 141 -5.07 14.74 -4.31
CA MET A 141 -5.39 13.65 -3.39
C MET A 141 -5.80 12.40 -4.16
N LEU A 142 -5.28 11.26 -3.73
CA LEU A 142 -5.75 9.95 -4.20
C LEU A 142 -6.79 9.41 -3.22
N GLU A 143 -7.67 8.54 -3.68
CA GLU A 143 -8.84 8.14 -2.88
C GLU A 143 -8.84 6.64 -2.55
N ASN A 144 -9.55 6.30 -1.48
CA ASN A 144 -9.89 4.93 -1.09
C ASN A 144 -8.67 4.03 -0.82
N VAL A 145 -8.09 4.21 0.38
CA VAL A 145 -7.08 3.29 0.93
C VAL A 145 -7.69 2.55 2.12
N ARG A 146 -7.72 1.22 2.04
CA ARG A 146 -8.23 0.34 3.10
C ARG A 146 -7.16 -0.64 3.52
N ILE A 147 -6.81 -0.63 4.80
CA ILE A 147 -5.88 -1.60 5.39
C ILE A 147 -6.61 -2.26 6.55
N HIS A 148 -6.80 -3.58 6.51
CA HIS A 148 -7.53 -4.27 7.57
C HIS A 148 -6.96 -5.64 7.94
N HIS A 149 -6.89 -5.95 9.23
CA HIS A 149 -6.32 -7.21 9.73
C HIS A 149 -4.89 -7.43 9.24
N VAL A 150 -4.06 -6.40 9.37
CA VAL A 150 -2.62 -6.45 9.08
C VAL A 150 -1.84 -6.34 10.38
N THR A 151 -0.94 -7.29 10.62
CA THR A 151 0.04 -7.23 11.71
C THR A 151 1.40 -6.83 11.12
N ALA A 152 1.99 -5.74 11.60
CA ALA A 152 3.24 -5.18 11.09
C ALA A 152 4.29 -4.99 12.20
N SER A 153 5.46 -5.62 12.04
CA SER A 153 6.50 -5.56 13.07
C SER A 153 7.94 -5.56 12.59
N ASN A 154 8.84 -5.10 13.46
CA ASN A 154 10.29 -5.03 13.24
C ASN A 154 10.72 -4.12 12.07
N PHE A 155 9.95 -3.08 11.76
CA PHE A 155 10.33 -2.09 10.76
C PHE A 155 10.96 -0.87 11.40
N LYS A 156 11.94 -0.28 10.71
CA LYS A 156 12.57 0.95 11.20
C LYS A 156 11.62 2.14 11.16
N TRP A 157 10.93 2.40 10.04
CA TRP A 157 10.18 3.63 9.89
C TRP A 157 8.76 3.55 10.44
N ALA A 158 7.94 2.65 9.92
CA ALA A 158 6.65 2.38 10.54
C ALA A 158 6.17 0.96 10.24
N GLY A 159 5.33 0.42 11.11
CA GLY A 159 4.55 -0.77 10.77
C GLY A 159 3.65 -0.48 9.56
N ILE A 160 2.83 0.57 9.66
CA ILE A 160 1.92 1.01 8.59
C ILE A 160 2.07 2.51 8.35
N PHE A 161 2.31 2.90 7.11
CA PHE A 161 2.31 4.28 6.64
C PHE A 161 1.27 4.49 5.53
N VAL A 162 0.44 5.52 5.67
CA VAL A 162 -0.45 6.00 4.61
C VAL A 162 -0.39 7.52 4.55
N GLY A 163 -0.12 8.09 3.39
CA GLY A 163 -0.17 9.55 3.27
C GLY A 163 0.67 10.15 2.14
N GLY A 164 0.99 11.43 2.32
CA GLY A 164 1.85 12.18 1.41
C GLY A 164 3.34 11.85 1.60
N ILE A 165 4.19 12.84 1.34
CA ILE A 165 5.60 12.79 1.73
C ILE A 165 5.71 13.14 3.23
N PRO A 166 6.30 12.28 4.09
CA PRO A 166 6.45 12.54 5.53
C PRO A 166 7.59 13.55 5.81
N THR A 167 7.30 14.84 5.71
CA THR A 167 8.30 15.91 5.82
C THR A 167 8.88 16.11 7.23
N ASP A 168 8.29 15.48 8.24
CA ASP A 168 8.78 15.43 9.61
C ASP A 168 9.87 14.37 9.83
N LEU A 169 10.14 13.51 8.84
CA LEU A 169 11.25 12.57 8.86
C LEU A 169 12.57 13.21 8.36
N PRO A 170 13.75 12.74 8.85
CA PRO A 170 15.04 13.30 8.47
C PRO A 170 15.30 13.26 6.96
N LYS A 171 15.75 14.38 6.39
CA LYS A 171 16.15 14.52 4.97
C LYS A 171 15.01 14.24 3.98
N VAL A 172 13.75 14.30 4.42
CA VAL A 172 12.59 14.19 3.56
C VAL A 172 12.03 15.59 3.32
N GLN A 173 11.96 16.01 2.06
CA GLN A 173 11.40 17.31 1.67
C GLN A 173 10.36 17.13 0.59
N ALA A 174 9.26 17.85 0.73
CA ALA A 174 8.23 17.97 -0.29
C ALA A 174 8.44 19.24 -1.10
N ILE A 175 7.80 19.30 -2.27
CA ILE A 175 7.72 20.52 -3.07
C ILE A 175 6.98 21.58 -2.24
N ALA A 176 7.45 22.84 -2.27
CA ALA A 176 6.79 23.93 -1.56
C ALA A 176 5.31 24.03 -1.95
N GLY A 177 4.42 24.10 -0.95
CA GLY A 177 2.97 24.15 -1.19
C GLY A 177 2.31 22.81 -1.55
N ALA A 178 3.06 21.70 -1.57
CA ALA A 178 2.52 20.37 -1.82
C ALA A 178 1.49 19.94 -0.78
N ARG A 179 0.38 19.36 -1.23
CA ARG A 179 -0.70 18.76 -0.43
C ARG A 179 -1.15 17.42 -0.99
N TYR A 180 -0.23 16.69 -1.63
CA TYR A 180 -0.50 15.35 -2.11
C TYR A 180 -0.56 14.37 -0.93
N GLY A 181 -1.67 13.66 -0.81
CA GLY A 181 -1.88 12.59 0.15
C GLY A 181 -3.16 11.86 -0.21
N PHE A 182 -3.96 11.45 0.77
CA PHE A 182 -5.12 10.61 0.50
C PHE A 182 -6.41 11.11 1.14
N LYS A 183 -7.51 10.85 0.44
CA LYS A 183 -8.87 10.98 0.91
C LYS A 183 -9.45 9.59 1.17
N ASP A 184 -10.27 9.46 2.20
CA ASP A 184 -10.93 8.20 2.55
C ASP A 184 -9.94 7.08 2.91
N ILE A 185 -9.16 7.34 3.95
CA ILE A 185 -8.27 6.35 4.55
C ILE A 185 -9.03 5.61 5.66
N LEU A 186 -9.02 4.28 5.61
CA LEU A 186 -9.45 3.45 6.74
C LEU A 186 -8.35 2.44 7.07
N ILE A 187 -7.87 2.48 8.30
CA ILE A 187 -7.00 1.46 8.90
C ILE A 187 -7.80 0.84 10.04
N ASP A 188 -8.12 -0.45 9.91
CA ASP A 188 -9.10 -1.13 10.76
C ASP A 188 -8.57 -2.46 11.27
N SER A 189 -8.72 -2.76 12.57
CA SER A 189 -8.32 -4.06 13.13
C SER A 189 -6.86 -4.43 12.82
N CYS A 190 -5.95 -3.44 12.80
CA CYS A 190 -4.53 -3.64 12.51
C CYS A 190 -3.68 -3.62 13.77
N GLU A 191 -2.55 -4.31 13.73
CA GLU A 191 -1.59 -4.35 14.83
C GLU A 191 -0.23 -3.86 14.33
N ALA A 192 0.39 -2.94 15.05
CA ALA A 192 1.73 -2.44 14.71
C ALA A 192 2.62 -2.37 15.95
N HIS A 193 3.60 -3.28 16.02
CA HIS A 193 4.39 -3.48 17.21
C HIS A 193 5.87 -3.73 16.92
N ASN A 194 6.75 -3.50 17.90
CA ASN A 194 8.20 -3.66 17.74
C ASN A 194 8.80 -2.89 16.55
N ASN A 195 8.18 -1.77 16.14
CA ASN A 195 8.74 -0.90 15.12
C ASN A 195 9.57 0.21 15.79
N MET A 196 10.57 0.74 15.11
CA MET A 196 11.48 1.71 15.73
C MET A 196 10.84 3.11 15.80
N TYR A 197 10.44 3.70 14.68
CA TYR A 197 9.95 5.08 14.67
C TYR A 197 8.46 5.17 14.98
N TYR A 198 7.61 4.42 14.27
CA TYR A 198 6.15 4.52 14.43
C TYR A 198 5.45 3.15 14.34
N GLY A 199 4.35 2.95 15.07
CA GLY A 199 3.45 1.84 14.81
C GLY A 199 2.63 2.08 13.53
N ILE A 200 1.66 2.98 13.63
CA ILE A 200 0.84 3.47 12.51
C ILE A 200 1.11 4.96 12.32
N TYR A 201 1.38 5.37 11.10
CA TYR A 201 1.84 6.72 10.79
C TYR A 201 1.10 7.29 9.58
N ILE A 202 0.36 8.39 9.79
CA ILE A 202 -0.36 9.10 8.75
C ILE A 202 0.20 10.51 8.66
N SER A 203 1.04 10.74 7.65
CA SER A 203 1.68 12.05 7.47
C SER A 203 1.55 12.54 6.04
N GLY A 204 1.95 13.78 5.83
CA GLY A 204 2.02 14.42 4.53
C GLY A 204 2.62 15.82 4.68
N SER A 205 2.92 16.41 3.53
CA SER A 205 3.47 17.76 3.46
C SER A 205 2.60 18.76 4.23
N TRP A 206 3.21 19.51 5.15
CA TRP A 206 2.54 20.51 5.96
C TRP A 206 3.23 21.87 5.84
N THR A 207 2.45 22.96 5.84
CA THR A 207 2.97 24.32 6.03
C THR A 207 2.04 25.10 6.96
N PRO A 208 2.55 26.01 7.81
CA PRO A 208 1.76 26.73 8.82
C PRO A 208 0.62 27.60 8.25
N ASP A 209 0.75 28.08 7.02
CA ASP A 209 -0.06 29.20 6.50
C ASP A 209 -1.36 28.78 5.81
N THR A 210 -1.69 27.47 5.76
CA THR A 210 -2.86 26.95 5.04
C THR A 210 -3.72 26.04 5.89
N ARG A 211 -5.04 26.05 5.66
CA ARG A 211 -5.97 25.06 6.22
C ARG A 211 -6.15 23.81 5.34
N ASP A 212 -5.45 23.74 4.23
CA ASP A 212 -5.45 22.58 3.34
C ASP A 212 -4.48 21.52 3.87
N TYR A 213 -4.98 20.30 4.05
CA TYR A 213 -4.21 19.17 4.56
C TYR A 213 -3.92 18.17 3.44
N ALA A 214 -2.81 17.45 3.57
CA ALA A 214 -2.47 16.39 2.61
C ALA A 214 -3.45 15.22 2.66
N ASN A 215 -4.12 15.00 3.80
CA ASN A 215 -5.02 13.88 4.02
C ASN A 215 -6.39 14.34 4.53
N GLU A 216 -7.45 13.65 4.10
CA GLU A 216 -8.84 13.94 4.50
C GLU A 216 -9.60 12.64 4.78
N ARG A 217 -10.54 12.69 5.74
CA ARG A 217 -11.39 11.55 6.13
C ARG A 217 -10.57 10.32 6.47
N VAL A 218 -9.69 10.50 7.45
CA VAL A 218 -8.83 9.46 8.01
C VAL A 218 -9.55 8.81 9.19
N VAL A 219 -9.72 7.50 9.13
CA VAL A 219 -10.30 6.70 10.21
C VAL A 219 -9.32 5.61 10.60
N LEU A 220 -8.95 5.59 11.88
CA LEU A 220 -8.26 4.47 12.52
C LEU A 220 -9.22 3.87 13.52
N ARG A 221 -9.46 2.56 13.43
CA ARG A 221 -10.42 1.87 14.30
C ARG A 221 -9.88 0.50 14.69
N ASP A 222 -10.14 0.10 15.94
CA ASP A 222 -9.80 -1.22 16.47
C ASP A 222 -8.32 -1.62 16.26
N CYS A 223 -7.43 -0.63 16.20
CA CYS A 223 -6.01 -0.86 16.01
C CYS A 223 -5.27 -0.94 17.35
N ILE A 224 -4.24 -1.77 17.40
CA ILE A 224 -3.40 -1.95 18.59
C ILE A 224 -1.95 -1.61 18.21
N THR A 225 -1.30 -0.75 18.99
CA THR A 225 0.10 -0.40 18.79
C THR A 225 0.86 -0.46 20.12
N TYR A 226 1.97 -1.18 20.16
CA TYR A 226 2.74 -1.39 21.40
C TYR A 226 4.19 -1.74 21.10
N ASP A 227 5.07 -1.62 22.11
CA ASP A 227 6.50 -1.95 22.01
C ASP A 227 7.25 -1.28 20.84
N ASN A 228 6.78 -0.12 20.37
CA ASN A 228 7.51 0.66 19.38
C ASN A 228 8.66 1.39 20.10
N THR A 229 9.90 1.03 19.79
CA THR A 229 11.03 1.23 20.72
C THR A 229 11.60 2.64 20.74
N GLY A 230 11.39 3.42 19.67
CA GLY A 230 12.09 4.67 19.45
C GLY A 230 13.52 4.48 18.96
N ASP A 231 14.09 5.59 18.48
CA ASP A 231 15.49 5.74 18.13
C ASP A 231 16.12 6.75 19.09
N SER A 232 16.93 6.27 20.03
CA SER A 232 17.58 7.10 21.05
C SER A 232 18.57 8.12 20.46
N THR A 233 18.96 7.97 19.18
CA THR A 233 19.83 8.92 18.49
C THR A 233 19.06 10.02 17.77
N TYR A 234 17.74 9.88 17.63
CA TYR A 234 16.89 10.87 16.97
C TYR A 234 16.42 11.94 17.97
N THR A 235 17.24 12.98 18.14
CA THR A 235 17.04 14.01 19.17
C THR A 235 16.30 15.26 18.69
N THR A 236 16.02 15.37 17.39
CA THR A 236 15.39 16.56 16.79
C THR A 236 13.89 16.45 16.62
N ASN A 237 13.31 15.26 16.79
CA ASN A 237 11.87 15.00 16.73
C ASN A 237 11.55 13.72 17.52
N HIS A 238 10.28 13.32 17.58
CA HIS A 238 9.85 12.11 18.26
C HIS A 238 10.08 10.82 17.45
N SER A 239 10.25 9.71 18.15
CA SER A 239 10.20 8.34 17.64
C SER A 239 9.61 7.43 18.72
N GLY A 240 9.26 6.19 18.38
CA GLY A 240 8.61 5.23 19.27
C GLY A 240 7.12 5.47 19.45
N SER A 241 6.50 6.32 18.62
CA SER A 241 5.06 6.61 18.75
C SER A 241 4.24 5.41 18.31
N GLY A 242 3.17 5.10 19.06
CA GLY A 242 2.21 4.08 18.67
C GLY A 242 1.46 4.49 17.39
N ILE A 243 0.74 5.60 17.47
CA ILE A 243 0.01 6.22 16.35
C ILE A 243 0.42 7.69 16.27
N LEU A 244 0.72 8.16 15.05
CA LEU A 244 1.01 9.56 14.75
C LEU A 244 0.28 10.04 13.50
#